data_AF-A0A812LNY2-F1
#
_entry.id   AF-A0A812LNY2-F1
#
_cell.length_a   1.000
_cell.length_b   1.000
_cell.length_c   1.000
_cell.angle_alpha   90.00
_cell.angle_beta   90.00
_cell.angle_gamma   90.00
#
_symmetry.space_group_name_H-M   'P 1'
#
loop_
_entity.id
_entity.type
_entity.pdbx_description
1 polymer ?
#
loop_
_entity_poly.entity_id
_entity_poly.type
_entity_poly.pdbx_seq_one_letter_code
_entity_poly.pdbx_strand_id
1 'polypeptide(L)'
;MPGTRDVVLSPNWFEEAFGVPEGRYKDMRNDFEAAAGLLICKSTGKMFQAGTLRTPTLASLKAQLDAARQEGHGDYYHAGALNFENLTSDSLSLYQDPKNAGSVFQVCSLFNCLETTEGHQPEDGITHYCSKATQGAASAIACPAAAFFRNYFVHSTGQGASGRPVDLLEELGNVVQNSKNGYWTMKNGHCLPRVDGSIARLSQRLATNHELEHQAREAVQVGVHWETEVWQMSHQVCQVLCGALPVGYLKAVRSNDWSVFAKVVLQAAYEATLTVASCLAAKRGARVKVFLTAIGAGSLSNRVSWIASTLERSLEEFASEPLDVVLVHFAAPQVDFEELEAGRNGSSSIPLRPLTPTTPSRLNERLRDYGVEVQPEEDHVAVMRKAFSLYDQNGDGVLDRAEFFTMLHKLDEEFFTPHVVDVLLKEADVDQDGKIYYHEFVRWICQEDEEIVNRVLR
;
A
#
# COMPACT_ATOMS: atom_id res chain seq x y z
N MET A 1 -11.04 8.20 -23.54
CA MET A 1 -10.48 9.02 -22.43
C MET A 1 -9.50 8.12 -21.67
N PRO A 2 -8.41 8.66 -21.11
CA PRO A 2 -7.57 7.92 -20.17
C PRO A 2 -8.30 7.70 -18.83
N GLY A 3 -7.84 6.75 -18.02
CA GLY A 3 -8.50 6.29 -16.78
C GLY A 3 -9.28 4.99 -17.00
N THR A 4 -9.89 4.37 -15.99
CA THR A 4 -10.73 3.14 -16.06
C THR A 4 -12.24 3.48 -16.14
N ARG A 5 -13.07 2.60 -16.73
CA ARG A 5 -14.54 2.63 -16.55
C ARG A 5 -14.92 1.37 -15.79
N ASP A 6 -14.87 1.50 -14.48
CA ASP A 6 -15.18 0.40 -13.61
C ASP A 6 -16.67 0.09 -13.59
N VAL A 7 -16.99 -1.15 -13.24
CA VAL A 7 -18.36 -1.63 -13.16
C VAL A 7 -19.08 -0.90 -12.04
N VAL A 8 -20.28 -0.39 -12.33
CA VAL A 8 -21.22 0.08 -11.32
C VAL A 8 -21.66 -1.14 -10.51
N LEU A 9 -21.21 -1.22 -9.27
CA LEU A 9 -21.53 -2.32 -8.38
C LEU A 9 -22.95 -2.20 -7.81
N SER A 10 -23.40 -3.29 -7.18
CA SER A 10 -24.67 -3.36 -6.45
C SER A 10 -24.86 -2.10 -5.59
N PRO A 11 -26.04 -1.45 -5.60
CA PRO A 11 -26.32 -0.37 -4.65
C PRO A 11 -26.25 -0.83 -3.19
N ASN A 12 -26.29 -2.15 -2.95
CA ASN A 12 -26.21 -2.77 -1.63
C ASN A 12 -24.79 -3.28 -1.29
N TRP A 13 -23.76 -2.92 -2.07
CA TRP A 13 -22.39 -3.42 -1.86
C TRP A 13 -21.88 -3.21 -0.43
N PHE A 14 -22.30 -2.11 0.22
CA PHE A 14 -21.93 -1.83 1.61
C PHE A 14 -22.46 -2.91 2.56
N GLU A 15 -23.75 -3.24 2.44
CA GLU A 15 -24.38 -4.28 3.25
C GLU A 15 -23.80 -5.65 2.95
N GLU A 16 -23.50 -5.93 1.68
CA GLU A 16 -22.83 -7.17 1.28
C GLU A 16 -21.41 -7.27 1.86
N ALA A 17 -20.69 -6.14 1.98
CA ALA A 17 -19.35 -6.09 2.54
C ALA A 17 -19.34 -6.22 4.07
N PHE A 18 -20.17 -5.45 4.77
CA PHE A 18 -20.13 -5.35 6.23
C PHE A 18 -21.15 -6.23 6.95
N GLY A 19 -22.16 -6.75 6.24
CA GLY A 19 -23.29 -7.48 6.82
C GLY A 19 -24.32 -6.60 7.51
N VAL A 20 -24.23 -5.27 7.36
CA VAL A 20 -25.19 -4.28 7.87
C VAL A 20 -25.37 -3.16 6.86
N PRO A 21 -26.59 -2.63 6.68
CA PRO A 21 -26.81 -1.49 5.78
C PRO A 21 -26.11 -0.23 6.30
N GLU A 22 -25.66 0.63 5.39
CA GLU A 22 -25.07 1.92 5.78
C GLU A 22 -26.17 2.83 6.35
N GLY A 23 -26.11 3.06 7.67
CA GLY A 23 -27.02 3.94 8.39
C GLY A 23 -26.55 5.38 8.47
N ARG A 24 -27.08 6.14 9.43
CA ARG A 24 -26.65 7.53 9.68
C ARG A 24 -25.18 7.54 10.07
N TYR A 25 -24.44 8.54 9.61
CA TYR A 25 -22.98 8.64 9.81
C TYR A 25 -22.52 8.41 11.25
N LYS A 26 -23.20 9.06 12.22
CA LYS A 26 -22.88 8.92 13.65
C LYS A 26 -23.15 7.51 14.18
N ASP A 27 -24.21 6.86 13.70
CA ASP A 27 -24.55 5.50 14.13
C ASP A 27 -23.51 4.52 13.59
N MET A 28 -23.14 4.66 12.31
CA MET A 28 -22.06 3.87 11.69
C MET A 28 -20.72 4.07 12.40
N ARG A 29 -20.35 5.32 12.67
CA ARG A 29 -19.12 5.61 13.41
C ARG A 29 -19.12 4.99 14.81
N ASN A 30 -20.27 4.96 15.46
CA ASN A 30 -20.42 4.41 16.80
C ASN A 30 -20.52 2.89 16.79
N ASP A 31 -21.02 2.25 15.73
CA ASP A 31 -21.16 0.79 15.66
C ASP A 31 -19.83 0.09 15.32
N PHE A 32 -18.86 0.84 14.80
CA PHE A 32 -17.54 0.33 14.48
C PHE A 32 -16.48 0.78 15.48
N GLU A 33 -15.48 -0.07 15.68
CA GLU A 33 -14.25 0.23 16.39
C GLU A 33 -13.04 -0.02 15.48
N ALA A 34 -12.01 0.81 15.57
CA ALA A 34 -10.78 0.63 14.80
C ALA A 34 -9.57 0.65 15.74
N ALA A 35 -8.79 -0.43 15.72
CA ALA A 35 -7.61 -0.59 16.55
C ALA A 35 -6.58 -1.49 15.85
N ALA A 36 -5.30 -1.11 15.92
CA ALA A 36 -4.18 -1.90 15.39
C ALA A 36 -4.35 -2.40 13.93
N GLY A 37 -4.99 -1.60 13.07
CA GLY A 37 -5.25 -1.94 11.67
C GLY A 37 -6.47 -2.84 11.43
N LEU A 38 -7.18 -3.22 12.49
CA LEU A 38 -8.45 -3.93 12.41
C LEU A 38 -9.61 -2.94 12.51
N LEU A 39 -10.69 -3.27 11.80
CA LEU A 39 -11.98 -2.63 11.86
C LEU A 39 -13.00 -3.68 12.33
N ILE A 40 -13.70 -3.40 13.43
CA ILE A 40 -14.60 -4.35 14.10
C ILE A 40 -16.01 -3.76 14.11
N CYS A 41 -16.97 -4.50 13.54
CA CYS A 41 -18.39 -4.16 13.60
C CYS A 41 -18.98 -4.73 14.89
N LYS A 42 -19.41 -3.88 15.83
CA LYS A 42 -19.88 -4.31 17.15
C LYS A 42 -21.22 -5.04 17.09
N SER A 43 -22.12 -4.62 16.20
CA SER A 43 -23.43 -5.25 16.05
C SER A 43 -23.37 -6.68 15.48
N THR A 44 -22.40 -6.96 14.59
CA THR A 44 -22.27 -8.29 13.95
C THR A 44 -21.14 -9.14 14.52
N GLY A 45 -20.18 -8.52 15.23
CA GLY A 45 -18.94 -9.16 15.66
C GLY A 45 -17.94 -9.43 14.53
N LYS A 46 -18.22 -9.01 13.29
CA LYS A 46 -17.31 -9.20 12.16
C LYS A 46 -16.06 -8.32 12.30
N MET A 47 -14.92 -8.88 11.90
CA MET A 47 -13.63 -8.22 11.90
C MET A 47 -13.10 -8.13 10.47
N PHE A 48 -12.48 -7.01 10.16
CA PHE A 48 -12.00 -6.64 8.83
C PHE A 48 -10.59 -6.08 8.94
N GLN A 49 -9.67 -6.45 8.05
CA GLN A 49 -8.35 -5.83 8.00
C GLN A 49 -8.41 -4.52 7.21
N ALA A 50 -8.62 -3.40 7.91
CA ALA A 50 -8.53 -2.08 7.31
C ALA A 50 -7.09 -1.76 6.90
N GLY A 51 -6.12 -2.16 7.70
CA GLY A 51 -4.71 -1.81 7.52
C GLY A 51 -4.33 -0.50 8.22
N THR A 52 -3.15 0.03 7.90
CA THR A 52 -2.64 1.25 8.54
C THR A 52 -2.55 2.40 7.53
N LEU A 53 -3.22 3.51 7.81
CA LEU A 53 -3.07 4.75 7.04
C LEU A 53 -1.96 5.65 7.61
N ARG A 54 -1.12 6.19 6.72
CA ARG A 54 -0.19 7.30 6.98
C ARG A 54 -0.27 8.34 5.87
N THR A 55 0.19 9.56 6.13
CA THR A 55 0.20 10.66 5.15
C THR A 55 1.61 11.26 4.98
N PRO A 56 2.60 10.45 4.55
CA PRO A 56 3.97 10.93 4.43
C PRO A 56 4.13 11.94 3.29
N THR A 57 5.12 12.82 3.42
CA THR A 57 5.62 13.63 2.29
C THR A 57 6.45 12.77 1.36
N LEU A 58 6.63 13.21 0.10
CA LEU A 58 7.54 12.56 -0.83
C LEU A 58 8.98 12.49 -0.29
N ALA A 59 9.49 13.58 0.32
CA ALA A 59 10.80 13.56 0.97
C ALA A 59 10.91 12.48 2.07
N SER A 60 9.88 12.34 2.90
CA SER A 60 9.86 11.31 3.95
C SER A 60 9.86 9.90 3.37
N LEU A 61 9.14 9.68 2.26
CA LEU A 61 9.15 8.40 1.55
C LEU A 61 10.54 8.09 0.96
N LYS A 62 11.20 9.07 0.32
CA LYS A 62 12.54 8.88 -0.24
C LYS A 62 13.56 8.53 0.85
N ALA A 63 13.50 9.21 1.99
CA ALA A 63 14.34 8.87 3.15
C ALA A 63 14.08 7.45 3.68
N GLN A 64 12.82 7.00 3.68
CA GLN A 64 12.48 5.61 4.04
C GLN A 64 13.03 4.60 3.04
N LEU A 65 13.02 4.93 1.75
CA LEU A 65 13.61 4.08 0.72
C LEU A 65 15.13 3.96 0.87
N ASP A 66 15.81 5.07 1.12
CA ASP A 66 17.26 5.06 1.33
C ASP A 66 17.65 4.22 2.55
N ALA A 67 16.89 4.31 3.66
CA ALA A 67 17.07 3.43 4.80
C ALA A 67 16.81 1.95 4.43
N ALA A 68 15.71 1.65 3.73
CA ALA A 68 15.38 0.29 3.31
C ALA A 68 16.43 -0.31 2.34
N ARG A 69 17.07 0.50 1.50
CA ARG A 69 18.17 0.08 0.60
C ARG A 69 19.46 -0.25 1.35
N GLN A 70 19.71 0.41 2.47
CA GLN A 70 20.87 0.15 3.34
C GLN A 70 20.66 -1.10 4.19
N GLU A 71 19.43 -1.34 4.65
CA GLU A 71 19.02 -2.52 5.42
C GLU A 71 18.75 -3.75 4.52
N GLY A 72 18.50 -3.52 3.23
CA GLY A 72 18.02 -4.52 2.28
C GLY A 72 19.01 -5.66 2.00
N HIS A 73 18.45 -6.86 1.85
CA HIS A 73 19.18 -8.07 1.45
C HIS A 73 19.78 -7.92 0.03
N GLY A 74 20.92 -8.58 -0.24
CA GLY A 74 21.58 -8.56 -1.55
C GLY A 74 20.65 -8.93 -2.72
N ASP A 75 19.61 -9.72 -2.46
CA ASP A 75 18.60 -10.13 -3.43
C ASP A 75 17.81 -8.97 -4.03
N TYR A 76 17.63 -7.84 -3.33
CA TYR A 76 16.94 -6.65 -3.85
C TYR A 76 17.66 -6.09 -5.09
N TYR A 77 18.98 -5.95 -5.06
CA TYR A 77 19.77 -5.49 -6.20
C TYR A 77 19.85 -6.53 -7.33
N HIS A 78 19.55 -7.80 -7.03
CA HIS A 78 19.47 -8.88 -8.01
C HIS A 78 18.06 -9.08 -8.59
N ALA A 79 17.03 -8.41 -8.04
CA ALA A 79 15.65 -8.54 -8.48
C ALA A 79 15.35 -7.82 -9.81
N GLY A 80 16.35 -7.19 -10.43
CA GLY A 80 16.28 -6.61 -11.78
C GLY A 80 15.77 -5.16 -11.83
N ALA A 81 15.70 -4.61 -13.04
CA ALA A 81 15.29 -3.23 -13.32
C ALA A 81 13.77 -3.09 -13.51
N LEU A 82 13.27 -1.86 -13.62
CA LEU A 82 11.85 -1.57 -13.75
C LEU A 82 11.33 -2.07 -15.11
N ASN A 83 10.19 -2.76 -15.10
CA ASN A 83 9.40 -3.08 -16.29
C ASN A 83 8.18 -2.17 -16.36
N PHE A 84 7.74 -1.80 -17.56
CA PHE A 84 6.57 -0.96 -17.77
C PHE A 84 5.67 -1.52 -18.89
N GLU A 85 4.38 -1.68 -18.59
CA GLU A 85 3.37 -2.04 -19.59
C GLU A 85 2.07 -1.21 -19.44
N ASN A 86 1.38 -0.99 -20.55
CA ASN A 86 0.00 -0.50 -20.53
C ASN A 86 -0.97 -1.69 -20.50
N LEU A 87 -1.97 -1.64 -19.62
CA LEU A 87 -2.99 -2.66 -19.53
C LEU A 87 -4.39 -2.05 -19.63
N THR A 88 -5.23 -2.58 -20.51
CA THR A 88 -6.66 -2.27 -20.50
C THR A 88 -7.39 -3.25 -19.60
N SER A 89 -7.85 -2.80 -18.43
CA SER A 89 -8.61 -3.61 -17.46
C SER A 89 -9.51 -2.73 -16.59
N ASP A 90 -10.43 -3.36 -15.85
CA ASP A 90 -11.10 -2.71 -14.72
C ASP A 90 -10.29 -2.90 -13.43
N SER A 91 -10.46 -1.99 -12.49
CA SER A 91 -9.70 -1.97 -11.24
C SER A 91 -10.09 -3.13 -10.35
N LEU A 92 -11.38 -3.43 -10.22
CA LEU A 92 -11.88 -4.43 -9.28
C LEU A 92 -11.32 -5.82 -9.59
N SER A 93 -11.29 -6.21 -10.87
CA SER A 93 -10.69 -7.47 -11.29
C SER A 93 -9.20 -7.56 -10.96
N LEU A 94 -8.46 -6.45 -11.10
CA LEU A 94 -7.04 -6.40 -10.72
C LEU A 94 -6.83 -6.56 -9.22
N TYR A 95 -7.68 -5.95 -8.39
CA TYR A 95 -7.65 -6.17 -6.95
C TYR A 95 -7.98 -7.62 -6.60
N GLN A 96 -8.98 -8.22 -7.26
CA GLN A 96 -9.46 -9.57 -6.97
C GLN A 96 -8.53 -10.69 -7.45
N ASP A 97 -7.64 -10.45 -8.41
CA ASP A 97 -6.67 -11.44 -8.86
C ASP A 97 -5.65 -11.76 -7.72
N PRO A 98 -5.61 -13.01 -7.21
CA PRO A 98 -4.68 -13.39 -6.16
C PRO A 98 -3.20 -13.23 -6.53
N LYS A 99 -2.87 -13.19 -7.83
CA LYS A 99 -1.50 -12.91 -8.30
C LYS A 99 -1.04 -11.49 -7.98
N ASN A 100 -1.96 -10.60 -7.62
CA ASN A 100 -1.68 -9.22 -7.25
C ASN A 100 -1.60 -9.04 -5.72
N ALA A 101 -1.55 -10.13 -4.95
CA ALA A 101 -1.27 -10.08 -3.52
C ALA A 101 -0.02 -9.24 -3.21
N GLY A 102 -0.16 -8.31 -2.27
CA GLY A 102 0.86 -7.38 -1.80
C GLY A 102 1.39 -6.38 -2.85
N SER A 103 0.70 -6.24 -3.98
CA SER A 103 0.98 -5.18 -4.96
C SER A 103 0.57 -3.79 -4.44
N VAL A 104 1.05 -2.76 -5.12
CA VAL A 104 0.75 -1.35 -4.83
C VAL A 104 -0.21 -0.82 -5.87
N PHE A 105 -1.33 -0.25 -5.43
CA PHE A 105 -2.32 0.40 -6.29
C PHE A 105 -2.31 1.91 -6.07
N GLN A 106 -2.08 2.65 -7.14
CA GLN A 106 -2.31 4.09 -7.16
C GLN A 106 -3.81 4.37 -7.27
N VAL A 107 -4.34 5.12 -6.32
CA VAL A 107 -5.76 5.44 -6.23
C VAL A 107 -5.94 6.94 -6.48
N CYS A 108 -6.77 7.28 -7.47
CA CYS A 108 -7.19 8.65 -7.71
C CYS A 108 -8.16 9.10 -6.61
N SER A 109 -7.59 9.66 -5.55
CA SER A 109 -8.29 10.18 -4.37
C SER A 109 -8.34 11.71 -4.40
N LEU A 110 -9.04 12.32 -3.45
CA LEU A 110 -8.92 13.74 -3.17
C LEU A 110 -7.78 14.00 -2.16
N PHE A 111 -7.42 15.27 -1.93
CA PHE A 111 -6.36 15.62 -0.98
C PHE A 111 -6.75 15.42 0.50
N ASN A 112 -7.90 14.81 0.78
CA ASN A 112 -8.33 14.37 2.11
C ASN A 112 -8.38 12.83 2.23
N CYS A 113 -7.80 12.10 1.28
CA CYS A 113 -7.80 10.62 1.22
C CYS A 113 -9.19 9.98 1.00
N LEU A 114 -10.15 10.73 0.44
CA LEU A 114 -11.49 10.24 0.13
C LEU A 114 -11.79 10.33 -1.37
N GLU A 115 -12.70 9.48 -1.82
CA GLU A 115 -13.15 9.38 -3.23
C GLU A 115 -14.54 10.01 -3.41
N THR A 116 -14.90 10.94 -2.53
CA THR A 116 -16.19 11.65 -2.56
C THR A 116 -16.39 12.40 -3.86
N THR A 117 -17.62 12.38 -4.36
CA THR A 117 -17.96 13.07 -5.61
C THR A 117 -18.61 14.42 -5.40
N GLU A 118 -18.65 15.23 -6.45
CA GLU A 118 -19.33 16.52 -6.41
C GLU A 118 -20.76 16.37 -5.89
N GLY A 119 -21.12 17.18 -4.90
CA GLY A 119 -22.43 17.15 -4.26
C GLY A 119 -22.52 16.24 -3.04
N HIS A 120 -21.52 15.40 -2.78
CA HIS A 120 -21.45 14.58 -1.57
C HIS A 120 -20.50 15.16 -0.53
N GLN A 121 -20.85 14.96 0.73
CA GLN A 121 -19.98 15.17 1.89
C GLN A 121 -19.56 13.82 2.47
N PRO A 122 -18.48 13.75 3.25
CA PRO A 122 -18.09 12.53 3.96
C PRO A 122 -19.22 11.95 4.83
N GLU A 123 -20.09 12.81 5.37
CA GLU A 123 -21.26 12.44 6.16
C GLU A 123 -22.33 11.67 5.38
N ASP A 124 -22.31 11.73 4.05
CA ASP A 124 -23.20 10.95 3.17
C ASP A 124 -22.77 9.47 3.07
N GLY A 125 -21.70 9.07 3.76
CA GLY A 125 -21.19 7.70 3.78
C GLY A 125 -20.42 7.35 2.50
N ILE A 126 -20.13 6.07 2.33
CA ILE A 126 -19.35 5.56 1.20
C ILE A 126 -20.19 4.75 0.21
N THR A 127 -21.43 4.35 0.54
CA THR A 127 -22.29 3.54 -0.35
C THR A 127 -22.42 4.17 -1.74
N HIS A 128 -22.51 5.49 -1.81
CA HIS A 128 -22.66 6.24 -3.06
C HIS A 128 -21.49 6.06 -4.05
N TYR A 129 -20.34 5.53 -3.62
CA TYR A 129 -19.20 5.26 -4.51
C TYR A 129 -19.58 4.34 -5.67
N CYS A 130 -20.52 3.40 -5.48
CA CYS A 130 -20.93 2.50 -6.56
C CYS A 130 -21.60 3.23 -7.73
N SER A 131 -22.16 4.42 -7.50
CA SER A 131 -22.84 5.22 -8.54
C SER A 131 -21.89 5.82 -9.57
N LYS A 132 -20.57 5.64 -9.38
CA LYS A 132 -19.52 6.26 -10.19
C LYS A 132 -18.65 5.19 -10.81
N ALA A 133 -18.66 5.14 -12.13
CA ALA A 133 -17.73 4.34 -12.91
C ALA A 133 -16.36 5.03 -12.98
N THR A 134 -15.72 5.25 -11.82
CA THR A 134 -14.38 5.85 -11.71
C THR A 134 -13.45 4.94 -10.92
N GLN A 135 -12.16 4.98 -11.28
CA GLN A 135 -11.13 4.17 -10.64
C GLN A 135 -11.03 4.37 -9.13
N GLY A 136 -11.15 5.62 -8.67
CA GLY A 136 -11.09 5.95 -7.25
C GLY A 136 -12.19 5.22 -6.49
N ALA A 137 -13.44 5.37 -6.94
CA ALA A 137 -14.59 4.71 -6.33
C ALA A 137 -14.46 3.19 -6.36
N ALA A 138 -14.02 2.62 -7.49
CA ALA A 138 -13.80 1.18 -7.60
C ALA A 138 -12.70 0.67 -6.66
N SER A 139 -11.59 1.40 -6.53
CA SER A 139 -10.51 1.08 -5.59
C SER A 139 -10.96 1.18 -4.14
N ALA A 140 -11.80 2.15 -3.80
CA ALA A 140 -12.37 2.27 -2.47
C ALA A 140 -13.29 1.08 -2.15
N ILE A 141 -14.11 0.64 -3.10
CA ILE A 141 -14.99 -0.53 -2.93
C ILE A 141 -14.19 -1.84 -2.91
N ALA A 142 -13.08 -1.93 -3.65
CA ALA A 142 -12.22 -3.10 -3.63
C ALA A 142 -11.59 -3.35 -2.25
N CYS A 143 -11.40 -2.30 -1.44
CA CYS A 143 -10.89 -2.36 -0.07
C CYS A 143 -11.86 -1.67 0.91
N PRO A 144 -13.04 -2.26 1.20
CA PRO A 144 -14.14 -1.64 1.94
C PRO A 144 -13.71 -1.16 3.32
N ALA A 145 -12.97 -1.99 4.06
CA ALA A 145 -12.55 -1.72 5.42
C ALA A 145 -11.64 -0.50 5.49
N ALA A 146 -10.70 -0.37 4.53
CA ALA A 146 -9.87 0.81 4.40
C ALA A 146 -10.68 2.05 4.02
N ALA A 147 -11.60 1.96 3.07
CA ALA A 147 -12.46 3.08 2.68
C ALA A 147 -13.34 3.57 3.86
N PHE A 148 -13.92 2.63 4.60
CA PHE A 148 -14.68 2.92 5.81
C PHE A 148 -13.80 3.60 6.86
N PHE A 149 -12.62 3.05 7.14
CA PHE A 149 -11.68 3.64 8.09
C PHE A 149 -11.32 5.10 7.73
N ARG A 150 -11.03 5.38 6.45
CA ARG A 150 -10.74 6.75 6.00
C ARG A 150 -11.93 7.68 6.19
N ASN A 151 -13.12 7.27 5.74
CA ASN A 151 -14.31 8.11 5.82
C ASN A 151 -14.78 8.35 7.25
N TYR A 152 -14.78 7.31 8.09
CA TYR A 152 -15.37 7.34 9.42
C TYR A 152 -14.36 7.58 10.54
N PHE A 153 -13.12 7.12 10.47
CA PHE A 153 -12.17 7.26 11.59
C PHE A 153 -11.11 8.33 11.37
N VAL A 154 -10.77 8.65 10.13
CA VAL A 154 -9.76 9.69 9.84
C VAL A 154 -10.43 11.05 9.72
N HIS A 155 -11.54 11.12 8.97
CA HIS A 155 -12.24 12.38 8.73
C HIS A 155 -13.08 12.87 9.94
N SER A 156 -13.73 11.96 10.68
CA SER A 156 -14.68 12.35 11.75
C SER A 156 -14.03 12.92 13.02
N THR A 157 -12.78 12.57 13.31
CA THR A 157 -12.12 12.88 14.60
C THR A 157 -11.00 13.92 14.49
N GLY A 158 -10.80 14.52 13.32
CA GLY A 158 -9.67 15.44 13.12
C GLY A 158 -8.32 14.77 13.35
N GLN A 159 -8.15 13.49 13.01
CA GLN A 159 -6.88 12.78 13.24
C GLN A 159 -5.80 13.05 12.16
N GLY A 160 -5.84 14.21 11.50
CA GLY A 160 -4.62 14.79 10.94
C GLY A 160 -3.59 14.99 12.07
N ALA A 161 -2.31 15.11 11.73
CA ALA A 161 -1.22 15.32 12.71
C ALA A 161 -1.47 16.50 13.69
N SER A 162 -2.44 17.37 13.39
CA SER A 162 -2.79 18.60 14.11
C SER A 162 -4.19 18.66 14.72
N GLY A 163 -4.99 17.58 14.73
CA GLY A 163 -6.38 17.67 15.21
C GLY A 163 -7.38 18.20 14.15
N ARG A 164 -6.96 18.25 12.88
CA ARG A 164 -7.68 18.86 11.75
C ARG A 164 -8.04 17.84 10.65
N PRO A 165 -8.99 18.17 9.75
CA PRO A 165 -9.22 17.38 8.54
C PRO A 165 -7.94 17.20 7.75
N VAL A 166 -7.75 16.02 7.14
CA VAL A 166 -6.58 15.72 6.31
C VAL A 166 -6.52 16.67 5.11
N ASP A 167 -5.35 17.31 4.93
CA ASP A 167 -4.99 18.13 3.78
C ASP A 167 -3.59 17.73 3.29
N LEU A 168 -3.56 16.95 2.21
CA LEU A 168 -2.32 16.45 1.61
C LEU A 168 -1.51 17.53 0.87
N LEU A 169 -2.00 18.78 0.80
CA LEU A 169 -1.26 19.93 0.29
C LEU A 169 -0.81 20.89 1.39
N GLU A 170 -0.99 20.56 2.67
CA GLU A 170 -0.64 21.45 3.79
C GLU A 170 0.85 21.82 3.75
N GLU A 171 1.73 20.83 3.68
CA GLU A 171 3.18 21.05 3.65
C GLU A 171 3.66 21.77 2.38
N LEU A 172 3.14 21.41 1.20
CA LEU A 172 3.40 22.17 -0.03
C LEU A 172 2.93 23.62 0.12
N GLY A 173 1.75 23.83 0.72
CA GLY A 173 1.18 25.13 1.03
C GLY A 173 2.12 25.99 1.89
N ASN A 174 2.77 25.39 2.88
CA ASN A 174 3.77 26.05 3.70
C ASN A 174 4.99 26.47 2.87
N VAL A 175 5.53 25.57 2.04
CA VAL A 175 6.69 25.84 1.17
C VAL A 175 6.43 26.99 0.20
N VAL A 176 5.28 27.00 -0.47
CA VAL A 176 4.96 28.05 -1.46
C VAL A 176 4.41 29.32 -0.83
N GLN A 177 4.25 29.34 0.50
CA GLN A 177 3.70 30.42 1.29
C GLN A 177 2.24 30.73 0.96
N ASN A 178 1.40 29.70 0.81
CA ASN A 178 -0.06 29.83 0.71
C ASN A 178 -0.72 30.28 2.04
N SER A 179 0.04 30.88 2.95
CA SER A 179 -0.46 31.47 4.19
C SER A 179 -1.59 32.47 3.90
N LYS A 180 -2.73 32.33 4.62
CA LYS A 180 -3.99 33.07 4.40
C LYS A 180 -4.72 32.77 3.08
N ASN A 181 -4.49 31.60 2.48
CA ASN A 181 -5.16 31.15 1.26
C ASN A 181 -4.93 32.12 0.08
N GLY A 182 -3.69 32.55 -0.10
CA GLY A 182 -3.28 33.54 -1.13
C GLY A 182 -3.32 33.01 -2.56
N TYR A 183 -3.25 31.68 -2.75
CA TYR A 183 -3.26 30.99 -4.03
C TYR A 183 -4.50 30.09 -4.18
N TRP A 184 -4.76 29.25 -3.18
CA TRP A 184 -5.92 28.36 -3.14
C TRP A 184 -6.46 28.22 -1.72
N THR A 185 -7.68 27.69 -1.63
CA THR A 185 -8.31 27.24 -0.39
C THR A 185 -8.70 25.78 -0.55
N MET A 186 -8.52 24.97 0.49
CA MET A 186 -9.03 23.61 0.52
C MET A 186 -10.50 23.59 0.93
N LYS A 187 -11.32 22.83 0.19
CA LYS A 187 -12.72 22.58 0.53
C LYS A 187 -13.07 21.12 0.21
N ASN A 188 -13.37 20.34 1.24
CA ASN A 188 -13.73 18.92 1.12
C ASN A 188 -12.72 18.12 0.29
N GLY A 189 -11.43 18.31 0.54
CA GLY A 189 -10.36 17.64 -0.23
C GLY A 189 -10.08 18.21 -1.62
N HIS A 190 -10.84 19.21 -2.10
CA HIS A 190 -10.55 19.91 -3.35
C HIS A 190 -9.67 21.14 -3.13
N CYS A 191 -8.64 21.27 -3.97
CA CYS A 191 -7.80 22.46 -4.07
C CYS A 191 -8.49 23.50 -4.97
N LEU A 192 -9.17 24.49 -4.36
CA LEU A 192 -9.92 25.50 -5.08
C LEU A 192 -9.08 26.79 -5.25
N PRO A 193 -8.75 27.20 -6.48
CA PRO A 193 -7.93 28.38 -6.73
C PRO A 193 -8.66 29.68 -6.40
N ARG A 194 -7.91 30.75 -6.13
CA ARG A 194 -8.47 32.10 -6.22
C ARG A 194 -8.61 32.54 -7.68
N VAL A 195 -9.65 33.32 -7.95
CA VAL A 195 -9.94 33.87 -9.28
C VAL A 195 -9.36 35.28 -9.41
N ASP A 196 -8.03 35.41 -9.26
CA ASP A 196 -7.30 36.69 -9.25
C ASP A 196 -5.91 36.61 -9.92
N GLY A 197 -5.68 35.56 -10.70
CA GLY A 197 -4.41 35.26 -11.36
C GLY A 197 -3.29 34.76 -10.43
N SER A 198 -3.58 34.49 -9.15
CA SER A 198 -2.60 33.99 -8.18
C SER A 198 -1.99 32.64 -8.59
N ILE A 199 -2.79 31.72 -9.13
CA ILE A 199 -2.29 30.42 -9.63
C ILE A 199 -1.27 30.61 -10.76
N ALA A 200 -1.52 31.53 -11.69
CA ALA A 200 -0.55 31.84 -12.76
C ALA A 200 0.78 32.37 -12.18
N ARG A 201 0.69 33.25 -11.17
CA ARG A 201 1.88 33.75 -10.45
C ARG A 201 2.61 32.63 -9.72
N LEU A 202 1.90 31.70 -9.09
CA LEU A 202 2.51 30.53 -8.45
C LEU A 202 3.23 29.65 -9.47
N SER A 203 2.58 29.30 -10.58
CA SER A 203 3.19 28.52 -11.65
C SER A 203 4.44 29.20 -12.22
N GLN A 204 4.43 30.52 -12.38
CA GLN A 204 5.61 31.27 -12.81
C GLN A 204 6.75 31.24 -11.77
N ARG A 205 6.42 31.36 -10.47
CA ARG A 205 7.41 31.26 -9.39
C ARG A 205 8.08 29.88 -9.39
N LEU A 206 7.28 28.81 -9.48
CA LEU A 206 7.80 27.44 -9.57
C LEU A 206 8.64 27.23 -10.85
N ALA A 207 8.21 27.77 -11.99
CA ALA A 207 8.95 27.64 -13.25
C ALA A 207 10.33 28.33 -13.25
N THR A 208 10.46 29.43 -12.51
CA THR A 208 11.67 30.27 -12.51
C THR A 208 12.60 30.01 -11.33
N ASN A 209 12.15 29.22 -10.35
CA ASN A 209 12.93 28.86 -9.17
C ASN A 209 12.91 27.34 -8.98
N HIS A 210 13.94 26.67 -9.52
CA HIS A 210 14.10 25.22 -9.45
C HIS A 210 14.19 24.69 -8.03
N GLU A 211 14.81 25.44 -7.11
CA GLU A 211 14.90 25.03 -5.70
C GLU A 211 13.52 25.03 -5.05
N LEU A 212 12.71 26.08 -5.29
CA LEU A 212 11.34 26.14 -4.78
C LEU A 212 10.45 25.05 -5.38
N GLU A 213 10.61 24.76 -6.67
CA GLU A 213 9.90 23.68 -7.34
C GLU A 213 10.24 22.32 -6.72
N HIS A 214 11.53 22.04 -6.54
CA HIS A 214 12.01 20.82 -5.89
C HIS A 214 11.44 20.67 -4.47
N GLN A 215 11.57 21.71 -3.64
CA GLN A 215 11.03 21.73 -2.28
C GLN A 215 9.50 21.54 -2.27
N ALA A 216 8.78 22.17 -3.20
CA ALA A 216 7.34 22.02 -3.31
C ALA A 216 6.95 20.59 -3.69
N ARG A 217 7.65 19.97 -4.65
CA ARG A 217 7.45 18.57 -5.06
C ARG A 217 7.70 17.62 -3.90
N GLU A 218 8.81 17.80 -3.18
CA GLU A 218 9.17 16.99 -2.01
C GLU A 218 8.20 17.12 -0.82
N ALA A 219 7.53 18.28 -0.71
CA ALA A 219 6.55 18.55 0.33
C ALA A 219 5.14 18.04 0.01
N VAL A 220 4.86 17.54 -1.21
CA VAL A 220 3.57 16.91 -1.51
C VAL A 220 3.39 15.67 -0.63
N GLN A 221 2.22 15.55 -0.01
CA GLN A 221 1.85 14.35 0.74
C GLN A 221 0.94 13.45 -0.08
N VAL A 222 1.01 12.15 0.21
CA VAL A 222 0.05 11.15 -0.28
C VAL A 222 -0.49 10.36 0.90
N GLY A 223 -1.70 9.82 0.78
CA GLY A 223 -2.17 8.82 1.73
C GLY A 223 -1.58 7.46 1.37
N VAL A 224 -0.98 6.73 2.31
CA VAL A 224 -0.55 5.34 2.10
C VAL A 224 -1.30 4.46 3.07
N HIS A 225 -2.15 3.59 2.54
CA HIS A 225 -2.90 2.61 3.31
C HIS A 225 -2.28 1.23 3.10
N TRP A 226 -1.53 0.79 4.11
CA TRP A 226 -0.78 -0.46 4.09
C TRP A 226 -1.67 -1.63 4.50
N GLU A 227 -1.46 -2.79 3.87
CA GLU A 227 -2.00 -4.08 4.32
C GLU A 227 -3.53 -4.09 4.46
N THR A 228 -4.22 -3.49 3.48
CA THR A 228 -5.68 -3.51 3.45
C THR A 228 -6.18 -4.78 2.76
N GLU A 229 -7.18 -5.43 3.33
CA GLU A 229 -7.81 -6.60 2.69
C GLU A 229 -8.56 -6.19 1.41
N VAL A 230 -8.57 -7.12 0.46
CA VAL A 230 -9.41 -7.03 -0.72
C VAL A 230 -10.74 -7.73 -0.45
N TRP A 231 -11.85 -7.08 -0.79
CA TRP A 231 -13.19 -7.61 -0.54
C TRP A 231 -13.39 -9.01 -1.16
N GLN A 232 -13.86 -9.94 -0.34
CA GLN A 232 -14.11 -11.35 -0.68
C GLN A 232 -12.86 -12.17 -1.04
N MET A 233 -11.66 -11.62 -0.83
CA MET A 233 -10.40 -12.29 -1.10
C MET A 233 -9.61 -12.53 0.19
N SER A 234 -8.64 -13.45 0.15
CA SER A 234 -7.76 -13.75 1.29
C SER A 234 -6.47 -12.92 1.32
N HIS A 235 -6.18 -12.17 0.25
CA HIS A 235 -4.96 -11.37 0.14
C HIS A 235 -5.19 -9.89 0.46
N GLN A 236 -4.06 -9.22 0.69
CA GLN A 236 -4.00 -7.79 1.00
C GLN A 236 -3.19 -7.05 -0.06
N VAL A 237 -3.39 -5.75 -0.11
CA VAL A 237 -2.69 -4.84 -1.03
C VAL A 237 -2.31 -3.55 -0.32
N CYS A 238 -1.53 -2.70 -0.98
CA CYS A 238 -1.23 -1.35 -0.52
C CYS A 238 -1.91 -0.34 -1.44
N GLN A 239 -2.64 0.63 -0.89
CA GLN A 239 -3.23 1.74 -1.64
C GLN A 239 -2.43 3.03 -1.42
N VAL A 240 -2.01 3.68 -2.51
CA VAL A 240 -1.42 5.02 -2.48
C VAL A 240 -2.45 6.01 -3.03
N LEU A 241 -3.03 6.79 -2.12
CA LEU A 241 -4.13 7.72 -2.31
C LEU A 241 -3.55 9.07 -2.73
N CYS A 242 -3.66 9.38 -4.02
CA CYS A 242 -3.07 10.57 -4.62
C CYS A 242 -4.13 11.55 -5.08
N GLY A 243 -3.98 12.81 -4.68
CA GLY A 243 -4.80 13.92 -5.17
C GLY A 243 -4.24 14.53 -6.47
N ALA A 244 -5.14 15.04 -7.32
CA ALA A 244 -4.77 15.90 -8.44
C ALA A 244 -5.55 17.21 -8.42
N LEU A 245 -4.98 18.23 -9.07
CA LEU A 245 -5.59 19.56 -9.10
C LEU A 245 -6.84 19.57 -10.00
N PRO A 246 -7.94 20.22 -9.58
CA PRO A 246 -9.21 20.26 -10.32
C PRO A 246 -9.18 21.35 -11.42
N VAL A 247 -8.29 21.19 -12.39
CA VAL A 247 -8.04 22.14 -13.49
C VAL A 247 -9.32 22.49 -14.27
N GLY A 248 -10.23 21.52 -14.43
CA GLY A 248 -11.48 21.68 -15.18
C GLY A 248 -12.64 22.31 -14.42
N TYR A 249 -12.58 22.41 -13.09
CA TYR A 249 -13.76 22.74 -12.27
C TYR A 249 -14.13 24.23 -12.34
N LEU A 250 -13.14 25.12 -12.45
CA LEU A 250 -13.35 26.56 -12.51
C LEU A 250 -12.87 27.15 -13.83
N LYS A 251 -13.82 27.34 -14.76
CA LYS A 251 -13.57 27.93 -16.08
C LYS A 251 -12.95 29.34 -16.05
N ALA A 252 -13.07 30.05 -14.92
CA ALA A 252 -12.51 31.37 -14.74
C ALA A 252 -10.97 31.38 -14.58
N VAL A 253 -10.36 30.23 -14.28
CA VAL A 253 -8.90 30.06 -14.25
C VAL A 253 -8.49 29.26 -15.47
N ARG A 254 -7.55 29.76 -16.29
CA ARG A 254 -7.20 29.08 -17.54
C ARG A 254 -6.39 27.84 -17.21
N SER A 255 -6.61 26.75 -17.94
CA SER A 255 -5.83 25.50 -17.79
C SER A 255 -4.32 25.79 -17.74
N ASN A 256 -3.78 26.61 -18.63
CA ASN A 256 -2.34 26.89 -18.67
C ASN A 256 -1.80 27.59 -17.41
N ASP A 257 -2.63 28.32 -16.67
CA ASP A 257 -2.22 28.98 -15.43
C ASP A 257 -1.83 27.94 -14.36
N TRP A 258 -2.38 26.72 -14.45
CA TRP A 258 -2.07 25.58 -13.57
C TRP A 258 -0.83 24.79 -13.97
N SER A 259 -0.35 24.93 -15.21
CA SER A 259 0.52 23.93 -15.87
C SER A 259 1.69 23.43 -15.02
N VAL A 260 2.45 24.34 -14.41
CA VAL A 260 3.63 23.99 -13.62
C VAL A 260 3.22 23.42 -12.26
N PHE A 261 2.27 24.06 -11.57
CA PHE A 261 1.78 23.57 -10.29
C PHE A 261 1.13 22.18 -10.40
N ALA A 262 0.35 21.93 -11.45
CA ALA A 262 -0.24 20.63 -11.73
C ALA A 262 0.84 19.56 -11.96
N LYS A 263 1.89 19.88 -12.73
CA LYS A 263 3.01 18.95 -12.96
C LYS A 263 3.77 18.61 -11.69
N VAL A 264 4.00 19.58 -10.79
CA VAL A 264 4.63 19.33 -9.48
C VAL A 264 3.83 18.30 -8.69
N VAL A 265 2.51 18.49 -8.58
CA VAL A 265 1.63 17.57 -7.83
C VAL A 265 1.54 16.20 -8.51
N LEU A 266 1.40 16.15 -9.83
CA LEU A 266 1.33 14.90 -10.60
C LEU A 266 2.64 14.10 -10.48
N GLN A 267 3.78 14.75 -10.68
CA GLN A 267 5.08 14.11 -10.59
C GLN A 267 5.33 13.56 -9.18
N ALA A 268 5.02 14.34 -8.14
CA ALA A 268 5.14 13.85 -6.77
C ALA A 268 4.25 12.63 -6.48
N ALA A 269 3.03 12.59 -7.02
CA ALA A 269 2.12 11.46 -6.85
C ALA A 269 2.68 10.16 -7.49
N TYR A 270 3.27 10.24 -8.68
CA TYR A 270 3.91 9.08 -9.31
C TYR A 270 5.17 8.64 -8.55
N GLU A 271 6.07 9.58 -8.25
CA GLU A 271 7.29 9.28 -7.49
C GLU A 271 6.97 8.70 -6.11
N ALA A 272 5.99 9.24 -5.39
CA ALA A 272 5.59 8.72 -4.09
C ALA A 272 5.07 7.28 -4.19
N THR A 273 4.29 6.98 -5.23
CA THR A 273 3.77 5.64 -5.48
C THR A 273 4.91 4.64 -5.75
N LEU A 274 5.83 5.01 -6.65
CA LEU A 274 6.99 4.18 -6.98
C LEU A 274 7.94 4.04 -5.80
N THR A 275 8.09 5.07 -4.98
CA THR A 275 8.89 5.02 -3.74
C THR A 275 8.29 4.04 -2.73
N VAL A 276 6.96 4.07 -2.53
CA VAL A 276 6.26 3.10 -1.66
C VAL A 276 6.49 1.67 -2.14
N ALA A 277 6.39 1.43 -3.45
CA ALA A 277 6.63 0.11 -4.02
C ALA A 277 8.10 -0.33 -3.88
N SER A 278 9.04 0.59 -4.09
CA SER A 278 10.48 0.36 -3.93
C SER A 278 10.82 0.02 -2.48
N CYS A 279 10.21 0.70 -1.51
CA CYS A 279 10.35 0.38 -0.09
C CYS A 279 9.88 -1.05 0.22
N LEU A 280 8.76 -1.48 -0.37
CA LEU A 280 8.28 -2.85 -0.23
C LEU A 280 9.23 -3.84 -0.91
N ALA A 281 9.75 -3.51 -2.08
CA ALA A 281 10.66 -4.38 -2.81
C ALA A 281 11.98 -4.58 -2.06
N ALA A 282 12.54 -3.51 -1.49
CA ALA A 282 13.73 -3.55 -0.65
C ALA A 282 13.53 -4.41 0.60
N LYS A 283 12.40 -4.24 1.30
CA LYS A 283 12.06 -5.03 2.50
C LYS A 283 11.81 -6.51 2.19
N ARG A 284 11.32 -6.82 0.99
CA ARG A 284 10.98 -8.20 0.57
C ARG A 284 12.13 -8.90 -0.15
N GLY A 285 13.15 -8.16 -0.60
CA GLY A 285 14.19 -8.70 -1.49
C GLY A 285 13.62 -9.22 -2.82
N ALA A 286 12.49 -8.69 -3.27
CA ALA A 286 11.73 -9.22 -4.40
C ALA A 286 11.01 -8.11 -5.17
N ARG A 287 10.70 -8.38 -6.44
CA ARG A 287 9.97 -7.43 -7.28
C ARG A 287 8.59 -7.13 -6.74
N VAL A 288 8.15 -5.88 -6.90
CA VAL A 288 6.80 -5.45 -6.51
C VAL A 288 6.03 -4.97 -7.73
N LYS A 289 4.82 -5.51 -7.91
CA LYS A 289 3.90 -5.05 -8.93
C LYS A 289 3.23 -3.74 -8.50
N VAL A 290 3.14 -2.79 -9.42
CA VAL A 290 2.57 -1.45 -9.19
C VAL A 290 1.54 -1.15 -10.25
N PHE A 291 0.30 -0.88 -9.86
CA PHE A 291 -0.76 -0.43 -10.75
C PHE A 291 -0.90 1.08 -10.67
N LEU A 292 -0.48 1.77 -11.72
CA LEU A 292 -0.61 3.21 -11.88
C LEU A 292 -1.89 3.57 -12.62
N THR A 293 -2.26 4.84 -12.50
CA THR A 293 -3.39 5.43 -13.22
C THR A 293 -3.00 6.79 -13.78
N ALA A 294 -3.70 7.24 -14.83
CA ALA A 294 -3.56 8.60 -15.31
C ALA A 294 -4.27 9.59 -14.34
N ILE A 295 -3.67 9.83 -13.17
CA ILE A 295 -4.27 10.65 -12.11
C ILE A 295 -4.62 12.04 -12.68
N GLY A 296 -5.83 12.51 -12.40
CA GLY A 296 -6.29 13.83 -12.82
C GLY A 296 -6.78 13.93 -14.26
N ALA A 297 -6.69 12.84 -15.04
CA ALA A 297 -7.39 12.73 -16.31
C ALA A 297 -8.92 12.73 -16.09
N GLY A 298 -9.68 12.98 -17.16
CA GLY A 298 -11.16 12.95 -17.10
C GLY A 298 -11.74 14.14 -16.33
N SER A 299 -12.40 13.88 -15.20
CA SER A 299 -13.20 14.88 -14.46
C SER A 299 -12.38 16.09 -14.00
N LEU A 300 -11.14 15.86 -13.52
CA LEU A 300 -10.25 16.94 -13.07
C LEU A 300 -9.61 17.70 -14.25
N SER A 301 -9.71 17.18 -15.47
CA SER A 301 -9.28 17.81 -16.72
C SER A 301 -7.80 18.24 -16.77
N ASN A 302 -6.90 17.46 -16.13
CA ASN A 302 -5.46 17.61 -16.36
C ASN A 302 -5.14 17.17 -17.79
N ARG A 303 -4.19 17.86 -18.43
CA ARG A 303 -3.80 17.54 -19.81
C ARG A 303 -3.04 16.21 -19.82
N VAL A 304 -3.37 15.35 -20.78
CA VAL A 304 -2.70 14.05 -20.98
C VAL A 304 -1.19 14.23 -21.14
N SER A 305 -0.76 15.22 -21.91
CA SER A 305 0.67 15.52 -22.09
C SER A 305 1.38 15.96 -20.81
N TRP A 306 0.67 16.52 -19.82
CA TRP A 306 1.28 16.80 -18.52
C TRP A 306 1.50 15.49 -17.76
N ILE A 307 0.47 14.66 -17.70
CA ILE A 307 0.47 13.37 -17.03
C ILE A 307 1.56 12.46 -17.61
N ALA A 308 1.58 12.28 -18.93
CA ALA A 308 2.57 11.44 -19.62
C ALA A 308 3.99 11.94 -19.38
N SER A 309 4.25 13.25 -19.55
CA SER A 309 5.59 13.82 -19.34
C SER A 309 6.10 13.70 -17.89
N THR A 310 5.19 13.77 -16.89
CA THR A 310 5.59 13.58 -15.49
C THR A 310 5.81 12.11 -15.17
N LEU A 311 4.99 11.22 -15.72
CA LEU A 311 5.14 9.79 -15.54
C LEU A 311 6.44 9.29 -16.19
N GLU A 312 6.78 9.73 -17.40
CA GLU A 312 8.05 9.41 -18.06
C GLU A 312 9.26 9.71 -17.16
N ARG A 313 9.31 10.93 -16.61
CA ARG A 313 10.37 11.34 -15.69
C ARG A 313 10.44 10.47 -14.43
N SER A 314 9.28 10.14 -13.86
CA SER A 314 9.22 9.24 -12.70
C SER A 314 9.69 7.83 -13.06
N LEU A 315 9.37 7.30 -14.25
CA LEU A 315 9.86 6.00 -14.69
C LEU A 315 11.38 6.01 -14.94
N GLU A 316 11.93 7.11 -15.45
CA GLU A 316 13.38 7.28 -15.61
C GLU A 316 14.12 7.33 -14.26
N GLU A 317 13.60 8.08 -13.29
CA GLU A 317 14.19 8.18 -11.95
C GLU A 317 14.19 6.83 -11.22
N PHE A 318 13.19 5.98 -11.48
CA PHE A 318 13.03 4.67 -10.85
C PHE A 318 13.45 3.51 -11.76
N ALA A 319 14.17 3.77 -12.85
CA ALA A 319 14.49 2.75 -13.86
C ALA A 319 15.29 1.56 -13.31
N SER A 320 16.11 1.76 -12.26
CA SER A 320 16.89 0.70 -11.62
C SER A 320 16.11 -0.10 -10.57
N GLU A 321 14.88 0.30 -10.24
CA GLU A 321 14.12 -0.33 -9.17
C GLU A 321 13.47 -1.64 -9.62
N PRO A 322 13.40 -2.68 -8.76
CA PRO A 322 12.80 -3.96 -9.09
C PRO A 322 11.26 -3.89 -9.06
N LEU A 323 10.68 -3.14 -10.00
CA LEU A 323 9.23 -2.89 -10.07
C LEU A 323 8.64 -3.39 -11.39
N ASP A 324 7.47 -4.02 -11.30
CA ASP A 324 6.64 -4.33 -12.47
C ASP A 324 5.49 -3.33 -12.52
N VAL A 325 5.69 -2.26 -13.28
CA VAL A 325 4.78 -1.13 -13.34
C VAL A 325 3.78 -1.31 -14.47
N VAL A 326 2.50 -1.18 -14.14
CA VAL A 326 1.38 -1.33 -15.07
C VAL A 326 0.56 -0.05 -15.05
N LEU A 327 0.50 0.67 -16.16
CA LEU A 327 -0.43 1.80 -16.32
C LEU A 327 -1.78 1.28 -16.79
N VAL A 328 -2.81 1.42 -15.95
CA VAL A 328 -4.14 0.87 -16.23
C VAL A 328 -5.01 1.86 -16.99
N HIS A 329 -5.64 1.38 -18.07
CA HIS A 329 -6.53 2.14 -18.95
C HIS A 329 -7.91 1.49 -19.06
N PHE A 330 -8.91 2.31 -19.36
CA PHE A 330 -10.29 1.93 -19.67
C PHE A 330 -10.40 1.40 -21.09
N ALA A 331 -9.71 2.07 -22.00
CA ALA A 331 -9.73 1.82 -23.43
C ALA A 331 -8.28 1.75 -23.91
N ALA A 332 -8.10 1.55 -25.21
CA ALA A 332 -6.79 1.58 -25.82
C ALA A 332 -6.00 2.82 -25.35
N PRO A 333 -4.73 2.63 -24.94
CA PRO A 333 -3.90 3.73 -24.47
C PRO A 333 -3.80 4.81 -25.55
N GLN A 334 -3.62 6.06 -25.11
CA GLN A 334 -3.32 7.14 -26.04
C GLN A 334 -1.85 7.05 -26.45
N VAL A 335 -1.51 7.60 -27.62
CA VAL A 335 -0.15 7.60 -28.16
C VAL A 335 0.89 8.08 -27.14
N ASP A 336 0.59 9.15 -26.39
CA ASP A 336 1.46 9.67 -25.33
C ASP A 336 1.82 8.62 -24.24
N PHE A 337 0.95 7.63 -24.01
CA PHE A 337 1.19 6.53 -23.05
C PHE A 337 1.78 5.28 -23.70
N GLU A 338 1.47 5.02 -24.98
CA GLU A 338 2.09 3.94 -25.76
C GLU A 338 3.61 4.15 -25.89
N GLU A 339 4.04 5.40 -26.12
CA GLU A 339 5.45 5.76 -26.23
C GLU A 339 6.26 5.47 -24.96
N LEU A 340 5.61 5.38 -23.78
CA LEU A 340 6.27 5.08 -22.51
C LEU A 340 6.81 3.65 -22.43
N GLU A 341 6.29 2.70 -23.21
CA GLU A 341 6.81 1.32 -23.24
C GLU A 341 8.16 1.21 -23.95
N ALA A 342 8.50 2.19 -24.78
CA ALA A 342 9.69 2.12 -25.62
C ALA A 342 10.97 2.00 -24.77
N GLY A 343 11.72 0.92 -25.01
CA GLY A 343 13.00 0.68 -24.35
C GLY A 343 12.94 0.22 -22.88
N ARG A 344 11.73 -0.05 -22.34
CA ARG A 344 11.52 -0.45 -20.93
C ARG A 344 11.09 -1.92 -20.76
N ASN A 345 11.08 -2.69 -21.84
CA ASN A 345 10.79 -4.12 -21.84
C ASN A 345 12.07 -4.91 -22.17
N GLY A 346 12.81 -5.31 -21.13
CA GLY A 346 14.10 -6.00 -21.25
C GLY A 346 14.40 -6.95 -20.08
N SER A 347 14.23 -8.25 -20.34
CA SER A 347 14.53 -9.43 -19.52
C SER A 347 13.49 -9.90 -18.48
N SER A 348 12.78 -10.95 -18.92
CA SER A 348 12.16 -12.04 -18.16
C SER A 348 10.97 -11.73 -17.25
N SER A 349 9.82 -12.20 -17.72
CA SER A 349 8.76 -12.82 -16.91
C SER A 349 9.35 -13.81 -15.90
N ILE A 350 9.80 -13.32 -14.76
CA ILE A 350 10.04 -14.13 -13.57
C ILE A 350 8.69 -14.22 -12.85
N PRO A 351 8.12 -15.41 -12.63
CA PRO A 351 6.83 -15.53 -11.94
C PRO A 351 6.94 -14.90 -10.54
N LEU A 352 5.94 -14.07 -10.19
CA LEU A 352 5.74 -13.53 -8.86
C LEU A 352 5.83 -14.68 -7.85
N ARG A 353 6.87 -14.67 -7.01
CA ARG A 353 6.99 -15.62 -5.90
C ARG A 353 5.87 -15.27 -4.90
N PRO A 354 4.99 -16.21 -4.51
CA PRO A 354 3.95 -15.91 -3.54
C PRO A 354 4.56 -15.37 -2.25
N LEU A 355 4.00 -14.27 -1.75
CA LEU A 355 4.42 -13.62 -0.51
C LEU A 355 4.18 -14.59 0.66
N THR A 356 5.24 -15.22 1.15
CA THR A 356 5.23 -15.89 2.46
C THR A 356 5.33 -14.83 3.57
N PRO A 357 4.64 -15.02 4.71
CA PRO A 357 4.65 -14.07 5.82
C PRO A 357 6.05 -13.96 6.45
N THR A 358 6.57 -12.74 6.51
CA THR A 358 7.86 -12.37 7.12
C THR A 358 7.84 -12.49 8.65
N THR A 359 8.88 -13.13 9.21
CA THR A 359 9.22 -13.25 10.66
C THR A 359 9.85 -11.93 11.21
N PRO A 360 10.13 -11.78 12.52
CA PRO A 360 9.72 -10.64 13.32
C PRO A 360 10.91 -9.74 13.69
N SER A 361 11.28 -8.83 12.81
CA SER A 361 12.36 -7.85 13.07
C SER A 361 12.01 -6.77 14.11
N ARG A 362 10.77 -6.73 14.63
CA ARG A 362 10.29 -5.66 15.53
C ARG A 362 10.25 -6.01 17.02
N LEU A 363 10.50 -7.26 17.42
CA LEU A 363 10.51 -7.65 18.84
C LEU A 363 11.84 -7.23 19.51
N ASN A 364 12.95 -7.34 18.77
CA ASN A 364 14.30 -7.02 19.26
C ASN A 364 14.52 -5.51 19.47
N GLU A 365 13.87 -4.65 18.68
CA GLU A 365 13.93 -3.20 18.88
C GLU A 365 13.25 -2.76 20.17
N ARG A 366 12.19 -3.46 20.61
CA ARG A 366 11.42 -3.11 21.83
C ARG A 366 12.09 -3.55 23.13
N LEU A 367 13.07 -4.46 23.07
CA LEU A 367 13.81 -4.94 24.25
C LEU A 367 15.01 -4.06 24.62
N ARG A 368 15.51 -3.26 23.67
CA ARG A 368 16.60 -2.29 23.90
C ARG A 368 16.17 -1.10 24.76
N ASP A 369 14.90 -0.70 24.67
CA ASP A 369 14.33 0.38 25.50
C ASP A 369 14.22 0.02 27.01
N TYR A 370 14.41 -1.26 27.36
CA TYR A 370 14.37 -1.75 28.74
C TYR A 370 15.74 -2.07 29.35
N GLY A 371 16.85 -1.69 28.70
CA GLY A 371 18.19 -1.74 29.30
C GLY A 371 18.80 -3.13 29.43
N VAL A 372 18.42 -4.08 28.57
CA VAL A 372 19.03 -5.40 28.50
C VAL A 372 20.23 -5.35 27.55
N GLU A 373 21.45 -5.49 28.07
CA GLU A 373 22.66 -5.65 27.26
C GLU A 373 22.68 -7.04 26.61
N VAL A 374 22.61 -7.09 25.27
CA VAL A 374 22.68 -8.33 24.49
C VAL A 374 24.13 -8.50 23.99
N GLN A 375 24.77 -9.61 24.37
CA GLN A 375 26.07 -10.02 23.85
C GLN A 375 25.97 -10.52 22.40
N PRO A 376 27.05 -10.47 21.59
CA PRO A 376 26.97 -10.66 20.15
C PRO A 376 26.60 -12.09 19.76
N GLU A 377 25.50 -12.18 19.02
CA GLU A 377 25.13 -13.15 17.98
C GLU A 377 26.08 -14.35 17.76
N GLU A 378 25.71 -15.50 18.31
CA GLU A 378 25.61 -16.68 17.46
C GLU A 378 24.19 -16.73 16.90
N ASP A 379 24.14 -16.76 15.58
CA ASP A 379 23.00 -16.57 14.70
C ASP A 379 21.87 -17.60 14.96
N HIS A 380 20.78 -17.20 15.63
CA HIS A 380 19.64 -18.08 15.95
C HIS A 380 19.08 -18.75 14.68
N VAL A 381 19.19 -18.09 13.52
CA VAL A 381 18.82 -18.64 12.21
C VAL A 381 19.77 -19.76 11.79
N ALA A 382 21.08 -19.61 12.02
CA ALA A 382 22.05 -20.67 11.77
C ALA A 382 21.85 -21.86 12.71
N VAL A 383 21.49 -21.62 13.97
CA VAL A 383 21.16 -22.67 14.95
C VAL A 383 19.89 -23.42 14.56
N MET A 384 18.81 -22.72 14.20
CA MET A 384 17.55 -23.33 13.74
C MET A 384 17.72 -24.10 12.43
N ARG A 385 18.50 -23.58 11.49
CA ARG A 385 18.82 -24.27 10.23
C ARG A 385 19.67 -25.51 10.47
N LYS A 386 20.62 -25.44 11.41
CA LYS A 386 21.44 -26.58 11.80
C LYS A 386 20.63 -27.64 12.53
N ALA A 387 19.70 -27.25 13.40
CA ALA A 387 18.77 -28.15 14.08
C ALA A 387 17.84 -28.85 13.06
N PHE A 388 17.22 -28.10 12.15
CA PHE A 388 16.37 -28.69 11.11
C PHE A 388 17.12 -29.70 10.24
N SER A 389 18.32 -29.32 9.76
CA SER A 389 19.17 -30.19 8.96
C SER A 389 19.73 -31.41 9.72
N LEU A 390 19.72 -31.40 11.06
CA LEU A 390 20.12 -32.54 11.87
C LEU A 390 19.04 -33.63 11.88
N TYR A 391 17.77 -33.22 11.78
CA TYR A 391 16.62 -34.11 11.90
C TYR A 391 16.01 -34.52 10.55
N ASP A 392 16.21 -33.74 9.50
CA ASP A 392 15.98 -34.12 8.09
C ASP A 392 17.06 -35.12 7.65
N GLN A 393 16.82 -36.41 7.93
CA GLN A 393 17.81 -37.47 7.73
C GLN A 393 17.96 -37.85 6.26
N ASN A 394 16.88 -37.70 5.50
CA ASN A 394 16.85 -38.07 4.09
C ASN A 394 17.26 -36.90 3.17
N GLY A 395 17.28 -35.66 3.69
CA GLY A 395 17.76 -34.46 3.02
C GLY A 395 16.81 -33.90 1.96
N ASP A 396 15.52 -34.26 2.01
CA ASP A 396 14.50 -33.82 1.06
C ASP A 396 13.94 -32.43 1.37
N GLY A 397 14.39 -31.82 2.48
CA GLY A 397 14.06 -30.46 2.87
C GLY A 397 12.76 -30.34 3.67
N VAL A 398 12.18 -31.46 4.11
CA VAL A 398 11.02 -31.51 5.00
C VAL A 398 11.27 -32.47 6.16
N LEU A 399 10.50 -32.34 7.24
CA LEU A 399 10.44 -33.37 8.28
C LEU A 399 9.16 -34.15 8.08
N ASP A 400 9.29 -35.43 7.74
CA ASP A 400 8.13 -36.32 7.73
C ASP A 400 7.72 -36.71 9.16
N ARG A 401 6.58 -37.39 9.29
CA ARG A 401 6.06 -37.83 10.60
C ARG A 401 7.08 -38.67 11.39
N ALA A 402 7.90 -39.50 10.73
CA ALA A 402 8.88 -40.35 11.39
C ALA A 402 10.11 -39.56 11.85
N GLU A 403 10.56 -38.59 11.05
CA GLU A 403 11.65 -37.67 11.38
C GLU A 403 11.25 -36.72 12.50
N PHE A 404 10.04 -36.17 12.46
CA PHE A 404 9.47 -35.32 13.50
C PHE A 404 9.26 -36.09 14.81
N PHE A 405 8.76 -37.33 14.75
CA PHE A 405 8.67 -38.21 15.92
C PHE A 405 10.05 -38.48 16.52
N THR A 406 11.04 -38.80 15.67
CA THR A 406 12.42 -39.07 16.13
C THR A 406 13.04 -37.85 16.81
N MET A 407 12.78 -36.65 16.28
CA MET A 407 13.21 -35.40 16.88
C MET A 407 12.61 -35.23 18.29
N LEU A 408 11.28 -35.31 18.42
CA LEU A 408 10.60 -35.09 19.71
C LEU A 408 10.91 -36.17 20.74
N HIS A 409 10.99 -37.44 20.32
CA HIS A 409 11.32 -38.54 21.19
C HIS A 409 12.74 -38.42 21.75
N LYS A 410 13.71 -37.93 20.96
CA LYS A 410 15.08 -37.66 21.46
C LYS A 410 15.13 -36.55 22.50
N LEU A 411 14.15 -35.65 22.52
CA LEU A 411 14.07 -34.60 23.53
C LEU A 411 13.56 -35.17 24.85
N ASP A 412 12.47 -35.95 24.82
CA ASP A 412 11.87 -36.54 26.02
C ASP A 412 11.04 -37.80 25.70
N GLU A 413 11.65 -38.98 25.86
CA GLU A 413 11.06 -40.28 25.50
C GLU A 413 9.79 -40.61 26.30
N GLU A 414 9.70 -40.13 27.55
CA GLU A 414 8.56 -40.43 28.43
C GLU A 414 7.35 -39.51 28.18
N PHE A 415 7.60 -38.28 27.71
CA PHE A 415 6.56 -37.29 27.46
C PHE A 415 5.96 -37.39 26.04
N PHE A 416 6.80 -37.54 25.01
CA PHE A 416 6.37 -37.50 23.60
C PHE A 416 5.97 -38.88 23.07
N THR A 417 4.82 -39.37 23.55
CA THR A 417 4.21 -40.61 23.03
C THR A 417 3.71 -40.43 21.58
N PRO A 418 3.53 -41.52 20.80
CA PRO A 418 3.06 -41.43 19.41
C PRO A 418 1.77 -40.62 19.22
N HIS A 419 0.86 -40.68 20.20
CA HIS A 419 -0.41 -39.96 20.16
C HIS A 419 -0.23 -38.44 20.37
N VAL A 420 0.70 -38.04 21.24
CA VAL A 420 1.03 -36.62 21.47
C VAL A 420 1.73 -36.04 20.25
N VAL A 421 2.63 -36.80 19.62
CA VAL A 421 3.29 -36.37 18.37
C VAL A 421 2.29 -36.18 17.23
N ASP A 422 1.24 -37.02 17.12
CA ASP A 422 0.19 -36.82 16.11
C ASP A 422 -0.63 -35.53 16.32
N VAL A 423 -0.74 -35.05 17.57
CA VAL A 423 -1.37 -33.77 17.88
C VAL A 423 -0.44 -32.61 17.51
N LEU A 424 0.83 -32.68 17.93
CA LEU A 424 1.83 -31.65 17.63
C LEU A 424 2.13 -31.54 16.14
N LEU A 425 2.09 -32.66 15.41
CA LEU A 425 2.23 -32.66 13.96
C LEU A 425 1.13 -31.82 13.32
N LYS A 426 -0.13 -31.96 13.75
CA LYS A 426 -1.25 -31.16 13.22
C LYS A 426 -1.18 -29.68 13.58
N GLU A 427 -0.49 -29.34 14.65
CA GLU A 427 -0.28 -27.95 15.06
C GLU A 427 0.89 -27.32 14.30
N ALA A 428 1.92 -28.11 13.99
CA ALA A 428 3.08 -27.68 13.21
C ALA A 428 2.80 -27.64 11.69
N ASP A 429 2.06 -28.61 11.16
CA ASP A 429 1.66 -28.76 9.75
C ASP A 429 0.47 -27.84 9.43
N VAL A 430 0.77 -26.62 8.96
CA VAL A 430 -0.21 -25.55 8.75
C VAL A 430 -1.00 -25.78 7.46
N ASP A 431 -0.36 -26.36 6.44
CA ASP A 431 -0.98 -26.64 5.15
C ASP A 431 -1.64 -28.03 5.06
N GLN A 432 -1.48 -28.85 6.11
CA GLN A 432 -2.08 -30.18 6.30
C GLN A 432 -1.64 -31.21 5.24
N ASP A 433 -0.43 -31.06 4.72
CA ASP A 433 0.13 -31.98 3.73
C ASP A 433 0.79 -33.24 4.35
N GLY A 434 0.86 -33.30 5.68
CA GLY A 434 1.42 -34.39 6.47
C GLY A 434 2.93 -34.32 6.65
N LYS A 435 3.57 -33.22 6.23
CA LYS A 435 5.00 -32.94 6.34
C LYS A 435 5.18 -31.59 7.04
N ILE A 436 6.38 -31.36 7.58
CA ILE A 436 6.73 -30.08 8.20
C ILE A 436 7.86 -29.46 7.39
N TYR A 437 7.55 -28.38 6.67
CA TYR A 437 8.56 -27.59 5.96
C TYR A 437 9.37 -26.73 6.94
N TYR A 438 10.57 -26.32 6.54
CA TYR A 438 11.44 -25.47 7.38
C TYR A 438 10.74 -24.23 7.95
N HIS A 439 9.88 -23.58 7.16
CA HIS A 439 9.15 -22.40 7.61
C HIS A 439 8.07 -22.71 8.66
N GLU A 440 7.45 -23.89 8.58
CA GLU A 440 6.50 -24.41 9.57
C GLU A 440 7.20 -24.84 10.84
N PHE A 441 8.35 -25.52 10.71
CA PHE A 441 9.22 -25.86 11.83
C PHE A 441 9.67 -24.62 12.62
N VAL A 442 10.12 -23.57 11.93
CA VAL A 442 10.53 -22.30 12.57
C VAL A 442 9.33 -21.64 13.22
N ARG A 443 8.18 -21.60 12.55
CA ARG A 443 6.95 -21.03 13.12
C ARG A 443 6.50 -21.77 14.37
N TRP A 444 6.51 -23.10 14.32
CA TRP A 444 6.13 -23.97 15.43
C TRP A 444 7.07 -23.76 16.62
N ILE A 445 8.40 -23.87 16.43
CA ILE A 445 9.39 -23.63 17.50
C ILE A 445 9.27 -22.22 18.10
N CYS A 446 9.00 -21.18 17.30
CA CYS A 446 8.85 -19.82 17.82
C CYS A 446 7.57 -19.59 18.64
N GLN A 447 6.65 -20.55 18.67
CA GLN A 447 5.40 -20.48 19.45
C GLN A 447 5.42 -21.36 20.71
N GLU A 448 6.42 -22.23 20.86
CA GLU A 448 6.59 -23.15 21.99
C GLU A 448 7.33 -22.50 23.19
N ASP A 449 7.21 -23.14 24.35
CA ASP A 449 7.87 -22.70 25.58
C ASP A 449 9.41 -22.67 25.45
N GLU A 450 10.06 -21.67 26.06
CA GLU A 450 11.52 -21.47 26.00
C GLU A 450 12.33 -22.72 26.40
N GLU A 451 11.80 -23.57 27.27
CA GLU A 451 12.44 -24.82 27.68
C GLU A 451 12.49 -25.86 26.55
N ILE A 452 11.43 -25.93 25.73
CA ILE A 452 11.34 -26.81 24.56
C ILE A 452 12.26 -26.28 23.46
N VAL A 453 12.18 -24.97 23.20
CA VAL A 453 13.03 -24.28 22.21
C VAL A 453 14.52 -24.51 22.50
N ASN A 454 14.94 -24.35 23.76
CA ASN A 454 16.33 -24.54 24.15
C ASN A 454 16.81 -26.00 24.05
N ARG A 455 15.92 -26.99 24.17
CA ARG A 455 16.27 -28.41 24.02
C ARG A 455 16.32 -28.83 22.54
N VAL A 456 15.49 -28.24 21.69
CA VAL A 456 15.49 -28.52 20.24
C VAL A 456 16.70 -27.91 19.53
N LEU A 457 17.15 -26.74 19.99
CA LEU A 457 18.20 -25.94 19.36
C LEU A 457 19.62 -26.20 19.88
N ARG A 458 19.80 -27.09 20.86
CA ARG A 458 21.12 -27.54 21.37
C ARG A 458 21.45 -28.93 20.85
#